data_AF-A0A942RCJ7-F1
#
_entry.id   AF-A0A942RCJ7-F1
#
_cell.length_a   1.000
_cell.length_b   1.000
_cell.length_c   1.000
_cell.angle_alpha   90.00
_cell.angle_beta   90.00
_cell.angle_gamma   90.00
#
_symmetry.space_group_name_H-M   'P 1'
#
loop_
_entity.id
_entity.type
_entity.pdbx_description
1 polymer ?
#
loop_
_entity_poly.entity_id
_entity_poly.type
_entity_poly.pdbx_seq_one_letter_code
_entity_poly.pdbx_strand_id
1 'polypeptide(L)'
;MIAILGPKEKIQTFKSLGLNIFPCDAETAQKTADQLTDKYKIIFYTQEIYSSLKDTIARFQKHPLPCFVLMPSQEEKLSAERIRELVKKATGTDLLNK
;
A
#
# COMPACT_ATOMS: atom_id res chain seq x y z
N MET A 1 -4.69 0.76 9.91
CA MET A 1 -5.67 0.66 8.80
C MET A 1 -5.00 0.68 7.42
N ILE A 2 -4.19 1.69 7.08
CA ILE A 2 -3.52 1.80 5.75
C ILE A 2 -2.00 1.99 5.95
N ALA A 3 -1.20 1.31 5.12
CA ALA A 3 0.24 1.49 4.99
C ALA A 3 0.61 1.81 3.54
N ILE A 4 1.68 2.58 3.33
CA ILE A 4 2.28 2.84 2.01
C ILE A 4 3.71 2.33 2.03
N LEU A 5 4.05 1.46 1.10
CA LEU A 5 5.33 0.77 0.99
C LEU A 5 6.02 1.16 -0.33
N GLY A 6 7.31 1.49 -0.31
CA GLY A 6 8.03 1.87 -1.53
C GLY A 6 9.28 2.72 -1.31
N PRO A 7 9.95 3.16 -2.38
CA PRO A 7 11.15 3.99 -2.29
C PRO A 7 10.86 5.30 -1.55
N LYS A 8 11.76 5.67 -0.63
CA LYS A 8 11.59 6.83 0.26
C LYS A 8 11.21 8.09 -0.50
N GLU A 9 11.91 8.38 -1.59
CA GLU A 9 11.70 9.57 -2.43
C GLU A 9 10.29 9.65 -3.05
N LYS A 10 9.65 8.51 -3.30
CA LYS A 10 8.32 8.43 -3.91
C LYS A 10 7.21 8.63 -2.88
N ILE A 11 7.43 8.16 -1.65
CA ILE A 11 6.36 8.05 -0.65
C ILE A 11 6.46 9.07 0.49
N GLN A 12 7.56 9.83 0.59
CA GLN A 12 7.80 10.74 1.72
C GLN A 12 6.71 11.82 1.86
N THR A 13 6.12 12.29 0.76
CA THR A 13 5.03 13.29 0.77
C THR A 13 3.80 12.81 1.53
N PHE A 14 3.52 11.50 1.54
CA PHE A 14 2.36 10.95 2.25
C PHE A 14 2.51 11.00 3.77
N LYS A 15 3.74 11.06 4.28
CA LYS A 15 3.98 11.28 5.71
C LYS A 15 3.43 12.63 6.15
N SER A 16 3.60 13.67 5.34
CA SER A 16 3.06 15.01 5.60
C SER A 16 1.53 15.05 5.58
N LEU A 17 0.89 14.08 4.93
CA LEU A 17 -0.56 13.90 4.92
C LEU A 17 -1.07 13.03 6.09
N GLY A 18 -0.20 12.64 7.02
CA GLY A 18 -0.55 11.82 8.19
C GLY A 18 -0.73 10.33 7.90
N LEU A 19 -0.23 9.84 6.76
CA LEU A 19 -0.29 8.41 6.41
C LEU A 19 0.96 7.67 6.91
N ASN A 20 0.78 6.39 7.25
CA ASN A 20 1.87 5.52 7.66
C ASN A 20 2.66 5.07 6.43
N ILE A 21 3.91 5.52 6.34
CA ILE A 21 4.83 5.16 5.26
C ILE A 21 5.91 4.21 5.76
N PHE A 22 6.30 3.29 4.90
CA PHE A 22 7.33 2.28 5.12
C PHE A 22 8.31 2.33 3.95
N PRO A 23 9.40 3.11 4.07
CA PRO A 23 10.40 3.16 3.02
C PRO A 23 11.11 1.82 2.88
N CYS A 24 11.19 1.29 1.65
CA CYS A 24 11.96 0.09 1.33
C CYS A 24 12.43 0.12 -0.12
N ASP A 25 13.45 -0.68 -0.39
CA ASP A 25 13.91 -1.03 -1.75
C ASP A 25 13.41 -2.43 -2.13
N ALA A 26 13.80 -2.89 -3.32
CA ALA A 26 13.41 -4.21 -3.82
C ALA A 26 13.90 -5.36 -2.92
N GLU A 27 15.05 -5.21 -2.27
CA GLU A 27 15.67 -6.25 -1.43
C GLU A 27 14.93 -6.41 -0.09
N THR A 28 14.45 -5.29 0.46
CA THR A 28 13.79 -5.23 1.78
C THR A 28 12.27 -5.24 1.70
N ALA A 29 11.69 -5.06 0.51
CA ALA A 29 10.25 -4.96 0.28
C ALA A 29 9.46 -6.16 0.83
N GLN A 30 9.89 -7.39 0.53
CA GLN A 30 9.17 -8.60 0.94
C GLN A 30 9.11 -8.71 2.47
N LYS A 31 10.26 -8.60 3.14
CA LYS A 31 10.34 -8.66 4.61
C LYS A 31 9.50 -7.57 5.24
N THR A 32 9.53 -6.36 4.69
CA THR A 32 8.76 -5.23 5.21
C THR A 32 7.27 -5.49 5.02
N ALA A 33 6.82 -5.93 3.84
CA ALA A 33 5.43 -6.27 3.58
C ALA A 33 4.90 -7.34 4.55
N ASP A 34 5.68 -8.38 4.83
CA ASP A 34 5.30 -9.46 5.74
C ASP A 34 5.12 -8.96 7.19
N GLN A 35 5.86 -7.94 7.61
CA GLN A 35 5.67 -7.32 8.93
C GLN A 35 4.41 -6.44 9.01
N LEU A 36 3.89 -6.00 7.85
CA LEU A 36 2.73 -5.14 7.75
C LEU A 36 1.42 -5.95 7.67
N THR A 37 1.47 -7.22 7.26
CA THR A 37 0.27 -8.03 7.00
C THR A 37 -0.59 -8.21 8.24
N ASP A 38 0.02 -8.28 9.42
CA ASP A 38 -0.69 -8.44 10.70
C ASP A 38 -1.19 -7.10 11.28
N LYS A 39 -0.68 -5.97 10.78
CA LYS A 39 -0.89 -4.63 11.37
C LYS A 39 -1.78 -3.73 10.52
N TYR A 40 -1.90 -4.03 9.23
CA TYR A 40 -2.56 -3.19 8.25
C TYR A 40 -3.57 -4.00 7.45
N LYS A 41 -4.72 -3.37 7.14
CA LYS A 41 -5.76 -4.00 6.33
C LYS A 41 -5.54 -3.72 4.84
N ILE A 42 -4.91 -2.58 4.52
CA ILE A 42 -4.62 -2.15 3.16
C ILE A 42 -3.16 -1.72 3.11
N ILE A 43 -2.44 -2.26 2.12
CA ILE A 43 -1.03 -1.97 1.89
C ILE A 43 -0.91 -1.45 0.46
N PHE A 44 -0.72 -0.15 0.33
CA PHE A 44 -0.33 0.45 -0.94
C PHE A 44 1.14 0.19 -1.21
N TYR A 45 1.48 -0.12 -2.46
CA TYR A 45 2.87 -0.31 -2.86
C TYR A 45 3.16 0.39 -4.19
N THR A 46 4.40 0.79 -4.43
CA THR A 46 4.80 1.40 -5.71
C THR A 46 5.24 0.35 -6.73
N GLN A 47 5.23 0.71 -8.02
CA GLN A 47 5.56 -0.20 -9.11
C GLN A 47 6.99 -0.74 -9.00
N GLU A 48 7.93 0.06 -8.50
CA GLU A 48 9.35 -0.26 -8.38
C GLU A 48 9.61 -1.51 -7.52
N ILE A 49 8.76 -1.76 -6.53
CA ILE A 49 8.89 -2.92 -5.63
C ILE A 49 7.91 -4.05 -5.96
N TYR A 50 7.07 -3.91 -6.98
CA TYR A 50 6.05 -4.91 -7.32
C TYR A 50 6.64 -6.31 -7.52
N SER A 51 7.75 -6.40 -8.25
CA SER A 51 8.43 -7.68 -8.52
C SER A 51 8.82 -8.42 -7.24
N SER A 52 9.25 -7.69 -6.20
CA SER A 52 9.63 -8.25 -4.91
C SER A 52 8.44 -8.63 -4.02
N LEU A 53 7.23 -8.16 -4.35
CA LEU A 53 6.03 -8.42 -3.57
C LEU A 53 5.18 -9.56 -4.14
N LYS A 54 5.53 -10.12 -5.30
CA LYS A 54 4.71 -11.14 -6.00
C LYS A 54 4.35 -12.31 -5.10
N ASP A 55 5.31 -12.88 -4.38
CA ASP A 55 5.07 -13.99 -3.45
C ASP A 55 4.15 -13.58 -2.29
N THR A 56 4.36 -12.40 -1.69
CA THR A 56 3.49 -11.90 -0.63
C THR A 56 2.07 -11.69 -1.15
N ILE A 57 1.89 -11.04 -2.30
CA ILE A 57 0.58 -10.81 -2.91
C ILE A 57 -0.10 -12.14 -3.24
N ALA A 58 0.62 -13.11 -3.80
CA ALA A 58 0.10 -14.44 -4.13
C ALA A 58 -0.44 -15.17 -2.90
N ARG A 59 0.25 -15.09 -1.74
CA ARG A 59 -0.23 -15.65 -0.48
C ARG A 59 -1.59 -15.10 -0.06
N PHE A 60 -1.87 -13.82 -0.33
CA PHE A 60 -3.12 -13.16 0.06
C PHE A 60 -4.18 -13.10 -1.05
N GLN A 61 -3.94 -13.67 -2.24
CA GLN A 61 -4.95 -13.70 -3.32
C GLN A 61 -6.26 -14.38 -2.93
N LYS A 62 -6.22 -15.34 -2.01
CA LYS A 62 -7.41 -16.07 -1.53
C LYS A 62 -7.95 -15.52 -0.21
N HIS A 63 -7.33 -14.47 0.33
CA HIS A 63 -7.72 -13.88 1.61
C HIS A 63 -8.27 -12.48 1.38
N PRO A 64 -9.35 -12.09 2.09
CA PRO A 64 -9.90 -10.75 1.96
C PRO A 64 -8.95 -9.66 2.50
N LEU A 65 -8.06 -10.01 3.43
CA LEU A 65 -7.13 -9.08 4.07
C LEU A 65 -5.76 -9.73 4.34
N PRO A 66 -4.69 -8.93 4.34
CA PRO A 66 -4.62 -7.54 3.86
C PRO A 66 -4.78 -7.43 2.33
N CYS A 67 -5.37 -6.32 1.88
CA CYS A 67 -5.47 -5.99 0.46
C CYS A 67 -4.21 -5.23 0.01
N PHE A 68 -3.50 -5.78 -0.98
CA PHE A 68 -2.35 -5.13 -1.61
C PHE A 68 -2.81 -4.34 -2.84
N VAL A 69 -2.55 -3.03 -2.84
CA VAL A 69 -3.02 -2.12 -3.89
C VAL A 69 -1.83 -1.40 -4.52
N LEU A 70 -1.62 -1.57 -5.82
CA LEU A 70 -0.60 -0.82 -6.54
C LEU A 70 -0.97 0.67 -6.57
N MET A 71 -0.03 1.55 -6.20
CA MET A 71 -0.21 2.99 -6.36
C MET A 71 -0.18 3.38 -7.84
N PRO A 72 -1.08 4.28 -8.28
CA PRO A 72 -0.98 4.88 -9.61
C PRO A 72 0.29 5.73 -9.72
N SER A 73 0.77 5.94 -10.94
CA SER A 73 2.03 6.64 -11.20
C SER A 73 2.00 8.11 -10.75
N GLN A 74 3.19 8.70 -10.63
CA GLN A 74 3.40 10.08 -10.14
C GLN A 74 2.74 11.19 -10.97
N GLU A 75 2.26 10.89 -12.18
CA GLU A 75 1.60 11.89 -13.03
C GLU A 75 0.23 12.31 -12.49
N GLU A 76 -0.42 11.46 -11.70
CA GLU A 76 -1.61 11.84 -10.93
C GLU A 76 -1.18 12.38 -9.55
N LYS A 77 -1.54 13.63 -9.22
CA LYS A 77 -1.43 14.15 -7.85
C LYS A 77 -2.25 13.26 -6.92
N LEU A 78 -1.57 12.37 -6.21
CA LEU A 78 -2.15 11.50 -5.20
C LEU A 78 -2.50 12.32 -3.95
N SER A 79 -3.70 12.92 -3.96
CA SER A 79 -4.28 13.53 -2.76
C SER A 79 -4.72 12.44 -1.76
N ALA A 80 -4.82 12.80 -0.48
CA ALA A 80 -5.39 11.90 0.53
C ALA A 80 -6.81 11.45 0.15
N GLU A 81 -7.59 12.31 -0.51
CA GLU A 81 -8.92 11.98 -1.04
C GLU A 81 -8.84 10.91 -2.12
N ARG A 82 -7.90 11.03 -3.05
CA ARG A 82 -7.69 10.03 -4.11
C ARG A 82 -7.29 8.67 -3.53
N ILE A 83 -6.44 8.66 -2.50
CA ILE A 83 -6.10 7.42 -1.79
C ILE A 83 -7.36 6.80 -1.16
N ARG A 84 -8.21 7.61 -0.51
CA ARG A 84 -9.49 7.14 0.04
C ARG A 84 -10.41 6.58 -1.04
N GLU A 85 -10.50 7.21 -2.21
CA GLU A 85 -11.25 6.68 -3.34
C GLU A 85 -10.71 5.34 -3.84
N LEU A 86 -9.38 5.22 -3.99
CA LEU A 86 -8.74 3.98 -4.42
C LEU A 86 -8.98 2.86 -3.42
N VAL A 87 -8.95 3.17 -2.12
CA VAL A 87 -9.37 2.23 -1.07
C VAL A 87 -10.82 1.80 -1.28
N LYS A 88 -11.76 2.75 -1.43
CA LYS A 88 -13.18 2.43 -1.62
C LYS A 88 -13.41 1.55 -2.86
N LYS A 89 -12.69 1.82 -3.97
CA LYS A 89 -12.75 1.03 -5.19
C LYS A 89 -12.17 -0.37 -5.02
N ALA A 90 -11.02 -0.50 -4.35
CA ALA A 90 -10.32 -1.77 -4.19
C ALA A 90 -11.04 -2.73 -3.23
N THR A 91 -11.71 -2.19 -2.20
CA THR A 91 -12.35 -3.01 -1.17
C THR A 91 -13.86 -3.19 -1.36
N GLY A 92 -14.45 -2.54 -2.37
CA GLY A 92 -15.89 -2.62 -2.71
C GLY A 92 -16.85 -2.18 -1.60
N THR A 93 -16.30 -1.69 -0.49
CA THR A 93 -17.00 -1.49 0.78
C THR A 93 -16.37 -0.29 1.47
N ASP A 94 -17.22 0.58 2.01
CA ASP A 94 -16.89 1.75 2.81
C ASP A 94 -16.23 1.31 4.15
N LEU A 95 -15.00 0.78 4.09
CA LEU A 95 -14.24 0.31 5.27
C LEU A 95 -13.80 1.46 6.21
N LEU A 96 -14.20 2.70 5.91
CA LEU A 96 -13.95 3.88 6.73
C LEU A 96 -15.06 4.13 7.77
N ASN A 97 -16.17 3.39 7.72
CA ASN A 97 -17.25 3.44 8.71
C ASN A 97 -17.29 2.16 9.57
N LYS A 98 -16.29 1.96 10.44
CA LYS A 98 -16.46 1.34 11.76
C LYS A 98 -15.24 1.52 12.66
#